data_AF-A0A2N0RAC5-F1
#
_entry.id   AF-A0A2N0RAC5-F1
#
_cell.length_a   1.000
_cell.length_b   1.000
_cell.length_c   1.000
_cell.angle_alpha   90.00
_cell.angle_beta   90.00
_cell.angle_gamma   90.00
#
_symmetry.space_group_name_H-M   'P 1'
#
loop_
_entity.id
_entity.type
_entity.pdbx_description
1 polymer ?
#
loop_
_entity_poly.entity_id
_entity_poly.type
_entity_poly.pdbx_seq_one_letter_code
_entity_poly.pdbx_strand_id
1 'polypeptide(L)'
;MKECWDADPLKRPDALALEKKMLRINLDYQNMTDELFKLEMDNLEMNKVEENYTSSRLFTSKIHNFGNLPEPRNATEEEQEGITFH
;
A
#
# COMPACT_ATOMS: atom_id res chain seq x y z
N MET A 1 -2.47 -5.55 -4.43
CA MET A 1 -2.07 -4.16 -4.09
C MET A 1 -1.31 -3.46 -5.20
N LYS A 2 -0.31 -4.09 -5.85
CA LYS A 2 0.43 -3.44 -6.96
C LYS A 2 -0.45 -2.92 -8.10
N GLU A 3 -1.50 -3.66 -8.44
CA GLU A 3 -2.46 -3.31 -9.50
C GLU A 3 -3.37 -2.12 -9.13
N CYS A 4 -3.54 -1.80 -7.84
CA CYS A 4 -4.45 -0.73 -7.42
C CYS A 4 -3.88 0.67 -7.67
N TRP A 5 -2.58 0.78 -7.95
CA TRP A 5 -1.89 2.04 -8.24
C TRP A 5 -1.25 2.04 -9.64
N ASP A 6 -1.84 1.30 -10.58
CA ASP A 6 -1.47 1.43 -11.99
C ASP A 6 -1.72 2.87 -12.47
N ALA A 7 -0.83 3.39 -13.31
CA ALA A 7 -0.96 4.73 -13.86
C ALA A 7 -2.18 4.81 -14.80
N ASP A 8 -2.48 3.72 -15.51
CA ASP A 8 -3.65 3.61 -16.38
C ASP A 8 -4.89 3.24 -15.54
N PRO A 9 -5.92 4.12 -15.45
CA PRO A 9 -7.13 3.84 -14.70
C PRO A 9 -7.87 2.58 -15.17
N LEU A 10 -7.76 2.22 -16.46
CA LEU A 10 -8.41 1.03 -17.02
C LEU A 10 -7.74 -0.27 -16.57
N LYS A 11 -6.48 -0.21 -16.11
CA LYS A 11 -5.75 -1.36 -15.57
C LYS A 11 -5.98 -1.54 -14.07
N ARG A 12 -6.55 -0.54 -13.39
CA ARG A 12 -6.90 -0.66 -11.96
C ARG A 12 -8.09 -1.61 -11.82
N PRO A 13 -8.05 -2.54 -10.84
CA PRO A 13 -9.21 -3.36 -10.55
C PRO A 13 -10.35 -2.48 -10.03
N ASP A 14 -11.57 -2.76 -10.48
CA ASP A 14 -12.77 -2.15 -9.90
C ASP A 14 -13.05 -2.69 -8.49
N ALA A 15 -14.02 -2.08 -7.81
CA ALA A 15 -14.39 -2.43 -6.45
C ALA A 15 -14.87 -3.89 -6.32
N LEU A 16 -15.61 -4.40 -7.30
CA LEU A 16 -16.13 -5.77 -7.29
C LEU A 16 -15.00 -6.79 -7.51
N ALA A 17 -14.03 -6.46 -8.37
CA ALA A 17 -12.85 -7.29 -8.59
C ALA A 17 -11.99 -7.37 -7.31
N LEU A 18 -11.84 -6.25 -6.59
CA LEU A 18 -11.14 -6.23 -5.31
C LEU A 18 -11.88 -7.03 -4.24
N GLU A 19 -13.20 -6.86 -4.13
CA GLU A 19 -14.06 -7.60 -3.19
C GLU A 19 -13.95 -9.12 -3.42
N LYS A 20 -14.03 -9.57 -4.68
CA LYS A 20 -13.85 -10.99 -5.03
C LYS A 20 -12.48 -11.53 -4.63
N LYS A 21 -11.42 -10.74 -4.81
CA LYS A 21 -10.07 -11.12 -4.38
C LYS A 21 -9.99 -11.25 -2.86
N MET A 22 -10.57 -10.31 -2.11
CA MET A 22 -10.63 -10.36 -0.65
C MET A 22 -11.43 -11.56 -0.14
N LEU A 23 -12.59 -11.84 -0.75
CA LEU A 23 -13.42 -12.98 -0.41
C LEU A 23 -12.67 -14.29 -0.61
N ARG A 24 -11.95 -14.43 -1.73
CA ARG A 24 -11.12 -15.61 -1.99
C ARG A 24 -10.04 -15.79 -0.93
N ILE A 25 -9.30 -14.73 -0.61
CA ILE A 25 -8.27 -14.78 0.43
C ILE A 25 -8.88 -15.17 1.79
N ASN A 26 -10.04 -14.63 2.13
CA ASN A 26 -10.74 -14.98 3.37
C ASN A 26 -11.19 -16.44 3.40
N LEU A 27 -11.72 -16.96 2.29
CA LEU A 27 -12.08 -18.37 2.17
C LEU A 27 -10.84 -19.28 2.29
N ASP A 28 -9.76 -18.94 1.59
CA ASP A 28 -8.49 -19.68 1.66
C ASP A 28 -7.97 -19.71 3.12
N TYR A 29 -8.07 -18.59 3.83
CA TYR A 29 -7.72 -18.47 5.24
C TYR A 29 -8.62 -19.30 6.15
N GLN A 30 -9.95 -19.25 5.97
CA GLN A 30 -10.89 -20.04 6.79
C GLN A 30 -10.75 -21.55 6.58
N ASN A 31 -10.28 -21.96 5.39
CA ASN A 31 -10.03 -23.37 5.06
C ASN A 31 -8.65 -23.86 5.54
N MET A 32 -7.83 -22.97 6.13
CA MET A 32 -6.52 -23.31 6.65
C MET A 32 -6.63 -24.06 7.97
N THR A 33 -5.79 -25.08 8.18
CA THR A 33 -5.71 -25.78 9.46
C THR A 33 -4.82 -25.02 10.43
N ASP A 34 -5.07 -25.16 11.73
CA ASP A 34 -4.28 -24.50 12.79
C ASP A 34 -2.78 -24.83 12.73
N GLU A 35 -2.41 -26.04 12.30
CA GLU A 35 -1.00 -26.43 12.11
C GLU A 35 -0.34 -25.69 10.95
N LEU A 36 -1.05 -25.54 9.82
CA LEU A 36 -0.53 -24.84 8.65
C LEU A 36 -0.43 -23.33 8.92
N PHE A 37 -1.41 -22.78 9.64
CA PHE A 37 -1.42 -21.39 10.08
C PHE A 37 -0.23 -21.07 10.98
N LYS A 38 0.06 -21.96 11.94
CA LYS A 38 1.21 -21.83 12.84
C LYS A 38 2.54 -21.87 12.08
N LEU A 39 2.69 -22.77 11.11
CA LEU A 39 3.89 -22.86 10.28
C LEU A 39 4.08 -21.62 9.38
N GLU A 40 3.01 -21.05 8.86
CA GLU A 40 3.06 -19.81 8.07
C GLU A 40 3.41 -18.60 8.95
N MET A 41 2.86 -18.51 10.16
CA MET A 41 3.25 -17.52 11.17
C MET A 41 4.71 -17.65 11.59
N ASP A 42 5.21 -18.87 11.78
CA ASP A 42 6.60 -19.11 12.20
C ASP A 42 7.59 -18.80 11.07
N ASN A 43 7.19 -18.97 9.80
CA ASN A 43 7.97 -18.59 8.62
C ASN A 43 7.88 -17.10 8.27
N LEU A 44 6.78 -16.45 8.65
CA LEU A 44 6.67 -15.00 8.67
C LEU A 44 7.48 -14.53 9.87
N GLU A 45 8.80 -14.51 9.73
CA GLU A 45 9.71 -13.81 10.65
C GLU A 45 9.30 -12.33 10.63
N MET A 46 8.23 -11.99 11.37
CA MET A 46 7.94 -10.66 11.81
C MET A 46 9.20 -10.29 12.56
N ASN A 47 10.04 -9.48 11.91
CA ASN A 47 10.91 -8.56 12.61
C ASN A 47 10.08 -8.07 13.79
N LYS A 48 10.46 -8.49 15.00
CA LYS A 48 9.86 -8.03 16.25
C LYS A 48 10.17 -6.54 16.30
N VAL A 49 9.41 -5.76 15.55
CA VAL A 49 9.41 -4.31 15.62
C VAL A 49 8.70 -4.07 16.93
N GLU A 50 9.51 -4.00 17.97
CA GLU A 50 9.18 -3.57 19.31
C GLU A 50 8.14 -2.44 19.19
N GLU A 51 6.91 -2.74 19.62
CA GLU A 51 5.77 -1.80 19.61
C GLU A 51 6.02 -0.69 20.62
N ASN A 52 6.95 0.20 20.28
CA ASN A 52 7.23 1.42 21.03
C ASN A 52 6.24 2.52 20.60
N TYR A 53 4.94 2.20 20.54
CA TYR A 53 3.88 3.15 20.15
C TYR A 53 3.63 4.23 21.23
N THR A 54 4.26 4.09 22.39
CA THR A 54 4.15 5.00 23.55
C THR A 54 5.43 5.79 23.82
N SER A 55 6.35 5.88 22.87
CA SER A 55 7.43 6.86 22.98
C SER A 55 6.90 8.20 22.49
N SER A 56 6.59 9.12 23.40
CA SER A 56 6.45 10.55 23.15
C SER A 56 7.80 11.14 22.70
N ARG A 57 8.35 10.62 21.61
CA ARG A 57 9.54 11.14 20.98
C ARG A 57 9.15 12.47 20.37
N LEU A 58 9.61 13.54 20.99
CA LEU A 58 9.64 14.89 20.43
C LEU A 58 10.16 14.77 18.99
N PHE A 59 9.25 14.85 18.02
CA PHE A 59 9.55 14.73 16.61
C PHE A 59 10.33 15.97 16.19
N THR A 60 11.65 15.96 16.41
CA THR A 60 12.56 16.82 15.66
C THR A 60 12.71 16.20 14.28
N SER A 61 11.71 16.40 13.42
CA SER A 61 11.85 16.00 12.02
C SER A 61 12.95 16.85 11.40
N LYS A 62 13.97 16.20 10.82
CA LYS A 62 14.92 16.89 9.95
C LYS A 62 14.20 17.22 8.65
N ILE A 63 14.21 18.49 8.26
CA ILE A 63 13.74 18.90 6.92
C ILE A 63 14.70 18.29 5.90
N HIS A 64 14.19 17.39 5.06
CA HIS A 64 14.95 16.80 3.95
C HIS A 64 14.64 17.57 2.67
N ASN A 65 15.64 18.23 2.09
CA ASN A 65 15.52 18.85 0.78
C ASN A 65 15.78 17.78 -0.28
N PHE A 66 14.72 17.32 -0.94
CA PHE A 66 14.87 16.43 -2.10
C PHE A 66 15.31 17.26 -3.32
N GLY A 67 16.55 17.05 -3.78
CA GLY A 67 17.01 17.54 -5.08
C GLY A 67 16.97 16.40 -6.11
N ASN A 68 16.59 16.72 -7.35
CA ASN A 68 16.47 15.77 -8.48
C ASN A 68 15.54 14.58 -8.18
N LEU A 69 14.24 14.85 -8.04
CA LEU A 69 13.23 13.79 -7.97
C LEU A 69 13.18 13.04 -9.31
N PRO A 70 12.96 11.70 -9.30
CA PRO A 70 12.66 10.98 -10.52
C PRO A 70 11.39 11.54 -11.15
N GLU A 71 11.26 11.42 -12.47
CA GLU A 71 10.07 11.89 -13.18
C GLU A 71 8.80 11.32 -12.52
N PRO A 72 7.83 12.18 -12.18
CA PRO A 72 6.58 11.73 -11.59
C PRO A 72 5.89 10.79 -12.56
N ARG A 73 5.71 9.53 -12.13
CA ARG A 73 5.06 8.47 -12.91
C ARG A 73 3.59 8.76 -13.25
N ASN A 74 3.04 9.85 -12.69
CA ASN A 74 1.63 10.24 -12.75
C ASN A 74 1.38 11.56 -13.50
N ALA A 75 2.41 12.25 -14.03
CA ALA A 75 2.19 13.50 -14.74
C ALA A 75 2.08 13.23 -16.25
N THR A 76 0.86 13.07 -16.75
CA THR A 76 0.58 13.38 -18.16
C THR A 76 0.31 14.88 -18.23
N GLU A 77 0.93 15.56 -19.20
CA GLU A 77 0.94 17.02 -19.37
C GLU A 77 -0.46 17.68 -19.31
N GLU A 78 -1.51 16.94 -19.67
CA GLU A 78 -2.92 17.39 -19.67
C GLU A 78 -3.52 17.68 -18.28
N GLU A 79 -3.05 17.08 -17.17
CA GLU A 79 -3.65 17.35 -15.84
C GLU A 79 -3.09 18.60 -15.15
N GLN A 80 -2.04 19.22 -15.72
CA GLN A 80 -1.40 20.43 -15.17
C GLN A 80 -1.79 21.72 -15.90
N GLU A 81 -2.52 21.65 -17.00
CA GLU A 81 -3.11 22.84 -17.64
C GLU A 81 -4.38 23.28 -16.91
N GLY A 82 -4.17 23.99 -15.80
CA GLY A 82 -4.94 25.15 -15.38
C GLY A 82 -6.46 25.03 -15.36
N ILE A 83 -7.00 24.79 -14.16
CA ILE A 83 -8.22 25.48 -13.72
C ILE A 83 -7.92 26.99 -13.74
N THR A 84 -8.04 27.61 -14.91
CA THR A 84 -8.12 29.06 -15.06
C THR A 84 -9.60 29.41 -14.98
N PHE A 85 -10.05 29.82 -13.80
CA PHE A 85 -11.35 30.48 -13.67
C PHE A 85 -11.27 31.84 -14.36
N HIS A 86 -12.15 32.07 -15.33
CA HIS A 86 -12.42 33.39 -15.90
C HIS A 86 -13.57 34.05 -15.16
#